data_AF-A0A091SVR0-F1
#
_entry.id   AF-A0A091SVR0-F1
#
_cell.length_a   1.000
_cell.length_b   1.000
_cell.length_c   1.000
_cell.angle_alpha   90.00
_cell.angle_beta   90.00
_cell.angle_gamma   90.00
#
_symmetry.space_group_name_H-M   'P 1'
#
loop_
_entity.id
_entity.type
_entity.pdbx_description
1 polymer ?
#
loop_
_entity_poly.entity_id
_entity_poly.type
_entity_poly.pdbx_seq_one_letter_code
_entity_poly.pdbx_strand_id
1 'polypeptide(L)'
;SCAVTNRRNVPILLIFHLALADVVTLLTGPIYLRALSVGQWNMGLAVCRGGHYLCAAAMYVSVFLIALLGLHRCLVVSRPTTAAVTVGGHTGQLAHGVVAVTWLVALVLAIPSIIFRQVKDGHCQRLHSSDSWLVVHNLLETILGWALPLTAVAAGYGLLVHRLRQTRLARRGRTFRLVAAVVVAFAVAWGPYHLASVLEVAMVAQGGGERLKGVTKAIRPP
;
A
#
# COMPACT_ATOMS: atom_id res chain seq x y z
N SER A 1 22.58 2.19 -30.07
CA SER A 1 21.72 3.20 -29.41
C SER A 1 20.46 2.64 -28.76
N CYS A 2 19.71 1.71 -29.34
CA CYS A 2 18.43 1.20 -28.79
C CYS A 2 18.45 0.65 -27.35
N ALA A 3 19.51 -0.07 -26.95
CA ALA A 3 19.58 -0.67 -25.62
C ALA A 3 19.79 0.36 -24.49
N VAL A 4 20.38 1.53 -24.81
CA VAL A 4 20.60 2.63 -23.85
C VAL A 4 19.32 3.43 -23.63
N THR A 5 18.52 3.63 -24.68
CA THR A 5 17.22 4.30 -24.60
C THR A 5 16.22 3.51 -23.75
N ASN A 6 16.15 2.18 -23.93
CA ASN A 6 15.17 1.35 -23.20
C ASN A 6 15.42 1.30 -21.67
N ARG A 7 16.69 1.32 -21.22
CA ARG A 7 17.02 1.38 -19.78
C ARG A 7 16.57 2.67 -19.08
N ARG A 8 16.43 3.77 -19.82
CA ARG A 8 15.93 5.05 -19.29
C ARG A 8 14.40 5.08 -19.25
N ASN A 9 13.73 4.33 -20.12
CA ASN A 9 12.27 4.33 -20.23
C ASN A 9 11.58 3.60 -19.07
N VAL A 10 12.18 2.53 -18.52
CA VAL A 10 11.57 1.75 -17.42
C VAL A 10 11.37 2.59 -16.15
N PRO A 11 12.38 3.31 -15.61
CA PRO A 11 12.18 4.21 -14.47
C PRO A 11 11.15 5.31 -14.74
N ILE A 12 11.12 5.87 -15.96
CA ILE A 12 10.17 6.92 -16.34
C ILE A 12 8.74 6.39 -16.31
N LEU A 13 8.51 5.19 -16.86
CA LEU A 13 7.22 4.51 -16.81
C LEU A 13 6.76 4.27 -15.37
N LEU A 14 7.64 3.73 -14.52
CA LEU A 14 7.32 3.47 -13.11
C LEU A 14 7.01 4.76 -12.33
N ILE A 15 7.78 5.83 -12.55
CA ILE A 15 7.54 7.15 -11.94
C ILE A 15 6.23 7.75 -12.44
N PHE A 16 5.89 7.59 -13.71
CA PHE A 16 4.62 8.06 -14.27
C PHE A 16 3.42 7.37 -13.58
N HIS A 17 3.44 6.04 -13.44
CA HIS A 17 2.36 5.32 -12.76
C HIS A 17 2.32 5.61 -11.25
N LEU A 18 3.46 5.88 -10.62
CA LEU A 18 3.54 6.33 -9.24
C LEU A 18 2.85 7.70 -9.09
N ALA A 19 3.21 8.66 -9.94
CA ALA A 19 2.58 9.98 -9.95
C ALA A 19 1.07 9.89 -10.23
N LEU A 20 0.64 8.99 -11.11
CA LEU A 20 -0.78 8.75 -11.36
C LEU A 20 -1.51 8.26 -10.10
N ALA A 21 -0.95 7.30 -9.37
CA ALA A 21 -1.52 6.81 -8.11
C ALA A 21 -1.59 7.91 -7.04
N ASP A 22 -0.52 8.70 -6.92
CA ASP A 22 -0.46 9.80 -5.95
C ASP A 22 -1.49 10.90 -6.29
N VAL A 23 -1.64 11.26 -7.56
CA VAL A 23 -2.68 12.22 -8.01
C VAL A 23 -4.08 11.71 -7.70
N VAL A 24 -4.38 10.43 -7.94
CA VAL A 24 -5.67 9.84 -7.57
C VAL A 24 -5.95 10.00 -6.07
N THR A 25 -4.94 9.76 -5.23
CA THR A 25 -5.06 9.92 -3.77
C THR A 25 -5.27 11.39 -3.39
N LEU A 26 -4.52 12.31 -3.99
CA LEU A 26 -4.65 13.74 -3.74
C LEU A 26 -6.03 14.27 -4.15
N LEU A 27 -6.59 13.78 -5.25
CA LEU A 27 -7.94 14.15 -5.70
C LEU A 27 -9.04 13.64 -4.76
N THR A 28 -8.83 12.51 -4.09
CA THR A 28 -9.77 12.04 -3.05
C THR A 28 -9.69 12.85 -1.75
N GLY A 29 -8.57 13.53 -1.48
CA GLY A 29 -8.33 14.32 -0.27
C GLY A 29 -9.41 15.39 0.01
N PRO A 30 -9.74 16.28 -0.94
CA PRO A 30 -10.78 17.31 -0.77
C PRO A 30 -12.15 16.76 -0.36
N ILE A 31 -12.52 15.56 -0.81
CA ILE A 31 -13.79 14.90 -0.45
C ILE A 31 -13.80 14.58 1.05
N TYR A 32 -12.71 14.02 1.56
CA TYR A 32 -12.56 13.71 2.99
C TYR A 32 -12.45 14.98 3.83
N LEU A 33 -11.70 15.98 3.37
CA LEU A 33 -11.60 17.27 4.06
C LEU A 33 -12.97 17.94 4.19
N ARG A 34 -13.80 17.90 3.14
CA ARG A 34 -15.17 18.40 3.22
C ARG A 34 -15.99 17.61 4.23
N ALA A 35 -15.93 16.28 4.20
CA ALA A 35 -16.65 15.45 5.16
C ALA A 35 -16.24 15.73 6.62
N LEU A 36 -14.95 15.95 6.87
CA LEU A 36 -14.41 16.34 8.18
C LEU A 36 -14.88 17.74 8.59
N SER A 37 -14.87 18.71 7.68
CA SER A 37 -15.29 20.09 7.97
C SER A 37 -16.78 20.22 8.29
N VAL A 38 -17.62 19.41 7.66
CA VAL A 38 -19.08 19.40 7.87
C VAL A 38 -19.45 18.48 9.04
N GLY A 39 -18.55 17.59 9.45
CA GLY A 39 -18.83 16.55 10.46
C GLY A 39 -19.77 15.45 9.96
N GLN A 40 -20.19 15.46 8.69
CA GLN A 40 -21.12 14.50 8.12
C GLN A 40 -20.75 14.11 6.67
N TRP A 41 -21.11 12.87 6.32
CA TRP A 41 -20.94 12.25 5.01
C TRP A 41 -22.23 12.31 4.19
N ASN A 42 -22.34 13.32 3.34
CA ASN A 42 -23.55 13.57 2.53
C ASN A 42 -23.38 13.22 1.03
N MET A 43 -22.27 12.58 0.64
CA MET A 43 -21.98 12.25 -0.76
C MET A 43 -22.46 10.85 -1.19
N GLY A 44 -23.16 10.15 -0.31
CA GLY A 44 -23.72 8.83 -0.57
C GLY A 44 -22.72 7.67 -0.47
N LEU A 45 -23.26 6.45 -0.58
CA LEU A 45 -22.52 5.21 -0.35
C LEU A 45 -21.49 4.91 -1.44
N ALA A 46 -21.78 5.26 -2.69
CA ALA A 46 -20.88 5.03 -3.82
C ALA A 46 -19.56 5.79 -3.64
N VAL A 47 -19.62 7.06 -3.23
CA VAL A 47 -18.42 7.88 -2.99
C VAL A 47 -17.66 7.38 -1.75
N CYS A 48 -18.37 6.93 -0.71
CA CYS A 48 -17.76 6.36 0.50
C CYS A 48 -16.94 5.10 0.16
N ARG A 49 -17.55 4.15 -0.54
CA ARG A 49 -16.89 2.90 -0.95
C ARG A 49 -15.80 3.13 -1.98
N GLY A 50 -16.13 3.86 -3.05
CA GLY A 50 -15.22 4.15 -4.15
C GLY A 50 -14.02 4.97 -3.70
N GLY A 51 -14.24 6.04 -2.93
CA GLY A 51 -13.16 6.87 -2.39
C GLY A 51 -12.17 6.06 -1.57
N HIS A 52 -12.64 5.23 -0.64
CA HIS A 52 -11.75 4.42 0.20
C HIS A 52 -11.06 3.31 -0.60
N TYR A 53 -11.73 2.73 -1.60
CA TYR A 53 -11.13 1.78 -2.52
C TYR A 53 -10.01 2.39 -3.37
N LEU A 54 -10.24 3.56 -3.97
CA LEU A 54 -9.24 4.24 -4.77
C LEU A 54 -8.03 4.63 -3.91
N CYS A 55 -8.24 5.14 -2.68
CA CYS A 55 -7.13 5.43 -1.77
C CYS A 55 -6.31 4.17 -1.45
N ALA A 56 -6.97 3.05 -1.11
CA ALA A 56 -6.29 1.80 -0.79
C ALA A 56 -5.52 1.24 -2.00
N ALA A 57 -6.15 1.20 -3.17
CA ALA A 57 -5.52 0.75 -4.41
C ALA A 57 -4.31 1.61 -4.78
N ALA A 58 -4.47 2.94 -4.74
CA ALA A 58 -3.39 3.88 -5.05
C ALA A 58 -2.22 3.71 -4.08
N MET A 59 -2.48 3.55 -2.78
CA MET A 59 -1.44 3.29 -1.79
C MET A 59 -0.65 2.00 -2.12
N TYR A 60 -1.33 0.89 -2.41
CA TYR A 60 -0.65 -0.35 -2.79
C TYR A 60 0.17 -0.20 -4.06
N VAL A 61 -0.38 0.43 -5.10
CA VAL A 61 0.35 0.73 -6.35
C VAL A 61 1.61 1.53 -6.04
N SER A 62 1.52 2.61 -5.27
CA SER A 62 2.67 3.45 -4.93
C SER A 62 3.77 2.65 -4.20
N VAL A 63 3.41 1.83 -3.21
CA VAL A 63 4.37 0.99 -2.47
C VAL A 63 5.07 -0.02 -3.38
N PHE A 64 4.32 -0.74 -4.22
CA PHE A 64 4.89 -1.73 -5.14
C PHE A 64 5.77 -1.09 -6.21
N LEU A 65 5.36 0.05 -6.77
CA LEU A 65 6.17 0.78 -7.77
C LEU A 65 7.46 1.34 -7.17
N ILE A 66 7.43 1.85 -5.93
CA ILE A 66 8.65 2.30 -5.23
C ILE A 66 9.63 1.13 -5.04
N ALA A 67 9.13 -0.05 -4.64
CA ALA A 67 9.96 -1.24 -4.50
C ALA A 67 10.58 -1.68 -5.83
N LEU A 68 9.80 -1.69 -6.92
CA LEU A 68 10.27 -1.98 -8.28
C LEU A 68 11.30 -0.95 -8.76
N LEU A 69 11.10 0.34 -8.48
CA LEU A 69 12.04 1.40 -8.82
C LEU A 69 13.38 1.22 -8.07
N GLY A 70 13.31 0.84 -6.78
CA GLY A 70 14.46 0.46 -5.97
C GLY A 70 15.22 -0.72 -6.57
N LEU A 71 14.50 -1.80 -6.92
CA LEU A 71 15.06 -3.00 -7.52
C LEU A 71 15.72 -2.71 -8.87
N HIS A 72 15.05 -1.96 -9.76
CA HIS A 72 15.59 -1.59 -11.07
C HIS A 72 16.89 -0.80 -10.93
N ARG A 73 16.92 0.24 -10.09
CA ARG A 73 18.14 1.03 -9.82
C ARG A 73 19.26 0.15 -9.30
N CYS A 74 18.95 -0.82 -8.45
CA CYS A 74 19.93 -1.74 -7.92
C CYS A 74 20.48 -2.72 -8.98
N LEU A 75 19.63 -3.30 -9.83
CA LEU A 75 20.04 -4.20 -10.91
C LEU A 75 20.93 -3.50 -11.93
N VAL A 76 20.64 -2.23 -12.23
CA VAL A 76 21.46 -1.41 -13.14
C VAL A 76 22.82 -1.08 -12.51
N VAL A 77 22.87 -0.81 -11.22
CA VAL A 77 24.12 -0.47 -10.51
C VAL A 77 24.98 -1.71 -10.21
N SER A 78 24.37 -2.88 -10.00
CA SER A 78 25.08 -4.11 -9.61
C SER A 78 25.67 -4.91 -10.78
N ARG A 79 25.29 -4.60 -12.02
CA ARG A 79 25.79 -5.27 -13.23
C ARG A 79 26.73 -4.35 -14.03
N PRO A 80 28.06 -4.49 -13.88
CA PRO A 80 29.01 -3.78 -14.73
C PRO A 80 28.99 -4.40 -16.12
N THR A 81 28.41 -3.65 -17.07
CA THR A 81 28.62 -3.69 -18.54
C THR A 81 28.49 -4.98 -19.37
N THR A 82 28.49 -6.21 -18.84
CA THR A 82 28.45 -7.44 -19.67
C THR A 82 27.05 -8.05 -19.88
N ALA A 83 26.08 -7.76 -19.02
CA ALA A 83 24.68 -8.20 -19.22
C ALA A 83 23.88 -7.29 -20.18
N ALA A 84 24.56 -6.40 -20.91
CA ALA A 84 23.92 -5.42 -21.79
C ALA A 84 23.41 -6.00 -23.12
N VAL A 85 23.80 -7.24 -23.47
CA VAL A 85 23.61 -7.79 -24.81
C VAL A 85 22.39 -8.73 -24.88
N THR A 86 21.92 -9.34 -23.79
CA THR A 86 20.89 -10.39 -23.86
C THR A 86 19.44 -9.94 -23.66
N VAL A 87 19.16 -8.66 -23.38
CA VAL A 87 17.79 -8.19 -23.09
C VAL A 87 17.34 -7.04 -24.01
N GLY A 88 17.68 -7.13 -25.30
CA GLY A 88 17.15 -6.25 -26.35
C GLY A 88 15.71 -6.64 -26.72
N GLY A 89 14.81 -5.66 -26.84
CA GLY A 89 13.40 -5.85 -27.25
C GLY A 89 12.44 -6.11 -26.08
N HIS A 90 12.61 -7.23 -25.38
CA HIS A 90 11.64 -7.72 -24.38
C HIS A 90 11.55 -6.87 -23.10
N THR A 91 12.57 -6.08 -22.75
CA THR A 91 12.57 -5.27 -21.52
C THR A 91 11.40 -4.29 -21.43
N GLY A 92 10.99 -3.68 -22.56
CA GLY A 92 9.90 -2.69 -22.58
C GLY A 92 8.54 -3.34 -22.36
N GLN A 93 8.24 -4.41 -23.10
CA GLN A 93 7.01 -5.19 -22.94
C GLN A 93 6.91 -5.83 -21.55
N LEU A 94 8.01 -6.34 -21.02
CA LEU A 94 8.07 -6.86 -19.65
C LEU A 94 7.79 -5.76 -18.62
N ALA A 95 8.29 -4.54 -18.81
CA ALA A 95 8.02 -3.43 -17.89
C ALA A 95 6.53 -3.04 -17.88
N HIS A 96 5.89 -2.96 -19.06
CA HIS A 96 4.44 -2.74 -19.15
C HIS A 96 3.65 -3.88 -18.50
N GLY A 97 4.06 -5.14 -18.70
CA GLY A 97 3.46 -6.30 -18.05
C GLY A 97 3.59 -6.25 -16.53
N VAL A 98 4.77 -5.90 -16.00
CA VAL A 98 5.01 -5.75 -14.55
C VAL A 98 4.13 -4.64 -13.96
N VAL A 99 3.99 -3.51 -14.65
CA VAL A 99 3.09 -2.44 -14.22
C VAL A 99 1.64 -2.92 -14.23
N ALA A 100 1.19 -3.58 -15.29
CA ALA A 100 -0.18 -4.11 -15.37
C ALA A 100 -0.48 -5.10 -14.24
N VAL A 101 0.43 -6.05 -13.98
CA VAL A 101 0.31 -6.98 -12.84
C VAL A 101 0.29 -6.24 -11.51
N THR A 102 1.12 -5.22 -11.34
CA THR A 102 1.16 -4.39 -10.13
C THR A 102 -0.20 -3.73 -9.87
N TRP A 103 -0.81 -3.16 -10.91
CA TRP A 103 -2.15 -2.58 -10.82
C TRP A 103 -3.21 -3.63 -10.48
N LEU A 104 -3.20 -4.78 -11.17
CA LEU A 104 -4.15 -5.85 -10.90
C LEU A 104 -4.06 -6.36 -9.46
N VAL A 105 -2.86 -6.65 -8.98
CA VAL A 105 -2.64 -7.09 -7.60
C VAL A 105 -3.11 -6.03 -6.60
N ALA A 106 -2.76 -4.76 -6.81
CA ALA A 106 -3.21 -3.67 -5.94
C ALA A 106 -4.74 -3.51 -5.92
N LEU A 107 -5.40 -3.60 -7.07
CA LEU A 107 -6.86 -3.52 -7.19
C LEU A 107 -7.55 -4.68 -6.48
N VAL A 108 -7.00 -5.90 -6.58
CA VAL A 108 -7.52 -7.09 -5.88
C VAL A 108 -7.35 -6.95 -4.37
N LEU A 109 -6.17 -6.53 -3.92
CA LEU A 109 -5.88 -6.30 -2.49
C LEU A 109 -6.73 -5.18 -1.88
N ALA A 110 -7.21 -4.24 -2.69
CA ALA A 110 -8.10 -3.18 -2.26
C ALA A 110 -9.57 -3.62 -2.13
N ILE A 111 -10.01 -4.73 -2.73
CA ILE A 111 -11.43 -5.17 -2.72
C ILE A 111 -12.06 -5.18 -1.30
N PRO A 112 -11.37 -5.66 -0.25
CA PRO A 112 -11.92 -5.67 1.11
C PRO A 112 -12.33 -4.29 1.63
N SER A 113 -11.74 -3.19 1.12
CA SER A 113 -12.08 -1.83 1.58
C SER A 113 -13.49 -1.39 1.16
N ILE A 114 -14.10 -2.04 0.16
CA ILE A 114 -15.45 -1.75 -0.33
C ILE A 114 -16.51 -2.46 0.52
N ILE A 115 -16.32 -3.75 0.76
CA ILE A 115 -17.36 -4.68 1.21
C ILE A 115 -17.92 -4.26 2.58
N PHE A 116 -17.06 -3.75 3.46
CA PHE A 116 -17.40 -3.50 4.86
C PHE A 116 -17.73 -2.04 5.16
N ARG A 117 -17.71 -1.15 4.15
CA ARG A 117 -18.07 0.26 4.32
C ARG A 117 -19.54 0.51 4.04
N GLN A 118 -20.17 1.24 4.96
CA GLN A 118 -21.56 1.66 4.92
C GLN A 118 -21.64 3.14 5.35
N VAL A 119 -22.69 3.83 4.91
CA VAL A 119 -23.03 5.16 5.43
C VAL A 119 -24.12 4.96 6.46
N LYS A 120 -23.83 5.26 7.72
CA LYS A 120 -24.75 5.11 8.83
C LYS A 120 -24.63 6.32 9.76
N ASP A 121 -25.76 6.86 10.19
CA ASP A 121 -25.86 8.05 11.05
C ASP A 121 -25.12 9.27 10.47
N GLY A 122 -25.16 9.43 9.14
CA GLY A 122 -24.43 10.50 8.47
C GLY A 122 -22.91 10.31 8.46
N HIS A 123 -22.38 9.13 8.77
CA HIS A 123 -20.94 8.85 8.72
C HIS A 123 -20.60 7.67 7.80
N CYS A 124 -19.53 7.79 7.02
CA CYS A 124 -18.94 6.67 6.26
C CYS A 124 -18.09 5.83 7.21
N GLN A 125 -18.66 4.75 7.75
CA GLN A 125 -18.04 3.91 8.77
C GLN A 125 -18.00 2.44 8.37
N ARG A 126 -17.12 1.67 9.01
CA ARG A 126 -17.09 0.21 8.87
C ARG A 126 -18.27 -0.37 9.65
N LEU A 127 -19.09 -1.19 8.98
CA LEU A 127 -20.23 -1.85 9.62
C LEU A 127 -19.94 -3.34 9.71
N HIS A 128 -19.83 -3.84 10.94
CA HIS A 128 -19.67 -5.25 11.22
C HIS A 128 -21.00 -5.79 11.75
N SER A 129 -21.53 -6.82 11.09
CA SER A 129 -22.81 -7.45 11.45
C SER A 129 -22.71 -8.38 12.66
N SER A 130 -21.50 -8.85 12.97
CA SER A 130 -21.19 -9.73 14.09
C SER A 130 -19.74 -9.52 14.52
N ASP A 131 -19.46 -9.77 15.79
CA ASP A 131 -18.12 -9.74 16.39
C ASP A 131 -17.13 -10.66 15.62
N SER A 132 -17.59 -11.80 15.10
CA SER A 132 -16.77 -12.70 14.27
C SER A 132 -16.40 -12.06 12.92
N TRP A 133 -17.32 -11.30 12.32
CA TRP A 133 -17.06 -10.59 11.07
C TRP A 133 -16.13 -9.39 11.28
N LEU A 134 -16.20 -8.75 12.45
CA LEU A 134 -15.24 -7.71 12.86
C LEU A 134 -13.83 -8.28 12.95
N VAL A 135 -13.68 -9.45 13.58
CA VAL A 135 -12.39 -10.14 13.70
C VAL A 135 -11.81 -10.52 12.33
N VAL A 136 -12.61 -11.18 11.49
CA VAL A 136 -12.16 -11.59 10.15
C VAL A 136 -11.82 -10.36 9.29
N HIS A 137 -12.63 -9.30 9.33
CA HIS A 137 -12.37 -8.08 8.57
C HIS A 137 -11.10 -7.38 9.01
N ASN A 138 -10.93 -7.11 10.32
CA ASN A 138 -9.74 -6.43 10.83
C ASN A 138 -8.47 -7.24 10.57
N LEU A 139 -8.51 -8.57 10.71
CA LEU A 139 -7.38 -9.43 10.39
C LEU A 139 -7.06 -9.42 8.90
N LEU A 140 -8.07 -9.51 8.04
CA LEU A 140 -7.89 -9.51 6.59
C LEU A 140 -7.39 -8.15 6.09
N GLU A 141 -7.92 -7.03 6.60
CA GLU A 141 -7.45 -5.67 6.31
C GLU A 141 -6.02 -5.47 6.83
N THR A 142 -5.66 -6.06 7.98
CA THR A 142 -4.29 -5.98 8.52
C THR A 142 -3.30 -6.83 7.73
N ILE A 143 -3.71 -8.03 7.31
CA ILE A 143 -2.85 -8.92 6.53
C ILE A 143 -2.65 -8.33 5.12
N LEU A 144 -3.73 -7.94 4.44
CA LEU A 144 -3.66 -7.45 3.06
C LEU A 144 -3.18 -6.00 2.97
N GLY A 145 -3.57 -5.16 3.95
CA GLY A 145 -3.24 -3.73 4.05
C GLY A 145 -1.83 -3.44 4.52
N TRP A 146 -1.28 -4.29 5.38
CA TRP A 146 -0.05 -3.96 6.09
C TRP A 146 0.97 -5.09 6.06
N ALA A 147 0.62 -6.29 6.52
CA ALA A 147 1.60 -7.36 6.66
C ALA A 147 2.12 -7.88 5.30
N LEU A 148 1.25 -8.08 4.31
CA LEU A 148 1.60 -8.60 3.00
C LEU A 148 2.42 -7.58 2.18
N PRO A 149 2.02 -6.29 2.07
CA PRO A 149 2.86 -5.28 1.44
C PRO A 149 4.22 -5.13 2.13
N LEU A 150 4.24 -5.10 3.47
CA LEU A 150 5.47 -4.96 4.25
C LEU A 150 6.42 -6.16 4.05
N THR A 151 5.89 -7.38 4.07
CA THR A 151 6.69 -8.60 3.85
C THR A 151 7.18 -8.72 2.41
N ALA A 152 6.36 -8.37 1.41
CA ALA A 152 6.77 -8.35 0.01
C ALA A 152 7.93 -7.37 -0.24
N VAL A 153 7.83 -6.15 0.31
CA VAL A 153 8.91 -5.16 0.21
C VAL A 153 10.14 -5.60 1.00
N ALA A 154 9.97 -6.11 2.23
CA ALA A 154 11.08 -6.57 3.07
C ALA A 154 11.81 -7.78 2.47
N ALA A 155 11.09 -8.76 1.91
CA ALA A 155 11.67 -9.92 1.25
C ALA A 155 12.40 -9.53 -0.04
N GLY A 156 11.76 -8.73 -0.90
CA GLY A 156 12.39 -8.21 -2.12
C GLY A 156 13.66 -7.40 -1.81
N TYR A 157 13.63 -6.61 -0.74
CA TYR A 157 14.77 -5.86 -0.25
C TYR A 157 15.85 -6.74 0.39
N GLY A 158 15.48 -7.74 1.20
CA GLY A 158 16.40 -8.68 1.83
C GLY A 158 17.19 -9.49 0.81
N LEU A 159 16.52 -10.00 -0.24
CA LEU A 159 17.16 -10.65 -1.38
C LEU A 159 18.14 -9.70 -2.10
N LEU A 160 17.75 -8.43 -2.24
CA LEU A 160 18.59 -7.39 -2.80
C LEU A 160 19.85 -7.12 -1.95
N VAL A 161 19.72 -6.99 -0.63
CA VAL A 161 20.86 -6.80 0.29
C VAL A 161 21.81 -7.98 0.20
N HIS A 162 21.27 -9.20 0.21
CA HIS A 162 22.05 -10.42 0.12
C HIS A 162 22.90 -10.43 -1.16
N ARG A 163 22.30 -10.10 -2.31
CA ARG A 163 23.01 -10.02 -3.59
C ARG A 163 24.05 -8.89 -3.65
N LEU A 164 23.76 -7.72 -3.07
CA LEU A 164 24.70 -6.59 -3.07
C LEU A 164 25.90 -6.79 -2.12
N ARG A 165 25.71 -7.50 -1.00
CA ARG A 165 26.80 -7.90 -0.11
C ARG A 165 27.74 -8.88 -0.81
N GLN A 166 27.18 -9.82 -1.55
CA GLN A 166 27.93 -10.79 -2.37
C GLN A 166 28.80 -10.11 -3.43
N THR A 167 28.35 -8.99 -4.03
CA THR A 167 29.09 -8.29 -5.09
C THR A 167 29.96 -7.12 -4.60
N ARG A 168 30.09 -6.90 -3.27
CA ARG A 168 30.83 -5.78 -2.63
C ARG A 168 30.43 -4.35 -3.08
N LEU A 169 29.34 -4.21 -3.84
CA LEU A 169 28.80 -2.94 -4.36
C LEU A 169 27.84 -2.23 -3.38
N ALA A 170 27.63 -2.81 -2.20
CA ALA A 170 26.69 -2.36 -1.16
C ALA A 170 26.93 -0.93 -0.61
N ARG A 171 28.04 -0.25 -0.94
CA ARG A 171 28.37 1.09 -0.42
C ARG A 171 27.46 2.22 -0.92
N ARG A 172 26.55 1.97 -1.87
CA ARG A 172 25.66 3.01 -2.44
C ARG A 172 24.36 3.17 -1.62
N GLY A 173 24.49 3.67 -0.40
CA GLY A 173 23.43 3.70 0.63
C GLY A 173 22.25 4.66 0.43
N ARG A 174 22.18 5.50 -0.61
CA ARG A 174 21.11 6.52 -0.73
C ARG A 174 19.75 5.91 -1.11
N THR A 175 19.70 5.03 -2.12
CA THR A 175 18.47 4.32 -2.49
C THR A 175 18.05 3.32 -1.40
N PHE A 176 19.03 2.67 -0.76
CA PHE A 176 18.83 1.79 0.40
C PHE A 176 18.12 2.53 1.54
N ARG A 177 18.67 3.69 1.95
CA ARG A 177 18.05 4.53 2.98
C ARG A 177 16.65 5.00 2.59
N LEU A 178 16.40 5.27 1.31
CA LEU A 178 15.10 5.74 0.84
C LEU A 178 14.03 4.64 0.89
N VAL A 179 14.34 3.42 0.42
CA VAL A 179 13.41 2.28 0.52
C VAL A 179 13.18 1.88 1.97
N ALA A 180 14.25 1.82 2.79
CA ALA A 180 14.13 1.56 4.22
C ALA A 180 13.31 2.64 4.94
N ALA A 181 13.50 3.92 4.60
CA ALA A 181 12.72 5.01 5.16
C ALA A 181 11.23 4.90 4.78
N VAL A 182 10.90 4.51 3.54
CA VAL A 182 9.51 4.28 3.12
C VAL A 182 8.89 3.11 3.89
N VAL A 183 9.62 2.00 4.06
CA VAL A 183 9.16 0.84 4.85
C VAL A 183 8.91 1.23 6.31
N VAL A 184 9.84 1.96 6.93
CA VAL A 184 9.71 2.44 8.31
C VAL A 184 8.58 3.44 8.43
N ALA A 185 8.47 4.41 7.53
CA ALA A 185 7.40 5.40 7.54
C ALA A 185 6.03 4.74 7.35
N PHE A 186 5.90 3.75 6.46
CA PHE A 186 4.68 2.97 6.30
C PHE A 186 4.34 2.18 7.56
N ALA A 187 5.33 1.51 8.15
CA ALA A 187 5.13 0.77 9.40
C ALA A 187 4.72 1.67 10.57
N VAL A 188 5.29 2.87 10.69
CA VAL A 188 4.99 3.82 11.77
C VAL A 188 3.65 4.53 11.53
N ALA A 189 3.34 4.90 10.29
CA ALA A 189 2.08 5.59 9.97
C ALA A 189 0.86 4.66 10.07
N TRP A 190 1.00 3.41 9.65
CA TRP A 190 -0.11 2.44 9.62
C TRP A 190 -0.13 1.49 10.82
N GLY A 191 1.01 1.29 11.48
CA GLY A 191 1.16 0.41 12.63
C GLY A 191 0.19 0.70 13.77
N PRO A 192 0.01 1.96 14.22
CA PRO A 192 -0.93 2.30 15.30
C PRO A 192 -2.37 1.91 14.96
N TYR A 193 -2.79 2.13 13.72
CA TYR A 193 -4.13 1.80 13.24
C TYR A 193 -4.37 0.27 13.22
N HIS A 194 -3.42 -0.51 12.68
CA HIS A 194 -3.52 -1.96 12.65
C HIS A 194 -3.32 -2.60 14.03
N LEU A 195 -2.48 -2.01 14.88
CA LEU A 195 -2.31 -2.45 16.26
C LEU A 195 -3.59 -2.26 17.06
N ALA A 196 -4.25 -1.11 16.93
CA ALA A 196 -5.56 -0.88 17.52
C ALA A 196 -6.61 -1.90 17.01
N SER A 197 -6.58 -2.20 15.71
CA SER A 197 -7.47 -3.19 15.09
C SER A 197 -7.21 -4.61 15.65
N VAL A 198 -5.94 -5.01 15.82
CA VAL A 198 -5.56 -6.31 16.40
C VAL A 198 -5.88 -6.38 17.89
N LEU A 199 -5.72 -5.28 18.63
CA LEU A 199 -6.11 -5.20 20.04
C LEU A 199 -7.62 -5.32 20.22
N GLU A 200 -8.41 -4.66 19.37
CA GLU A 200 -9.87 -4.80 19.35
C GLU A 200 -10.28 -6.26 19.11
N VAL A 201 -9.64 -6.94 18.15
CA VAL A 201 -9.83 -8.36 17.88
C VAL A 201 -9.45 -9.24 19.07
N ALA A 202 -8.30 -9.00 19.70
CA ALA A 202 -7.83 -9.77 20.85
C ALA A 202 -8.77 -9.63 22.06
N MET A 203 -9.31 -8.43 22.28
CA MET A 203 -10.25 -8.13 23.37
C MET A 203 -11.61 -8.79 23.15
N VAL A 204 -12.11 -8.81 21.91
CA VAL A 204 -13.35 -9.51 21.53
C VAL A 204 -13.18 -11.03 21.65
N ALA A 205 -12.05 -11.58 21.19
CA ALA A 205 -11.76 -13.01 21.26
C ALA A 205 -11.63 -13.55 22.69
N GLN A 206 -11.27 -12.70 23.66
CA GLN A 206 -11.19 -13.06 25.08
C GLN A 206 -12.51 -12.87 25.86
N GLY A 207 -13.62 -12.56 25.18
CA GLY A 207 -14.95 -12.39 25.82
C GLY A 207 -15.19 -11.02 26.45
N GLY A 208 -14.36 -10.01 26.14
CA GLY A 208 -14.43 -8.66 26.71
C GLY A 208 -15.46 -7.70 26.05
N GLY A 209 -16.33 -8.19 25.16
CA GLY A 209 -17.21 -7.36 24.31
C GLY A 209 -18.16 -6.43 25.07
N GLU A 210 -18.59 -6.81 26.28
CA GLU A 210 -19.43 -5.97 27.17
C GLU A 210 -18.66 -4.75 27.73
N ARG A 211 -17.39 -4.93 28.12
CA ARG A 211 -16.55 -3.88 28.68
C ARG A 211 -16.16 -2.84 27.61
N LEU A 212 -16.02 -3.28 26.36
CA LEU A 212 -15.67 -2.42 25.23
C LEU A 212 -16.83 -1.52 24.80
N LYS A 213 -18.09 -1.98 24.84
CA LYS A 213 -19.28 -1.14 24.55
C LYS A 213 -19.38 0.04 25.52
N GLY A 214 -19.01 -0.15 26.79
CA GLY A 214 -18.96 0.92 27.79
C GLY A 214 -17.85 1.95 27.51
N VAL A 215 -16.65 1.47 27.16
CA VAL A 215 -15.49 2.34 26.91
C VAL A 215 -15.59 3.08 25.56
N THR A 216 -16.08 2.43 24.50
CA THR A 216 -16.30 3.08 23.19
C THR A 216 -17.44 4.09 23.20
N LYS A 217 -18.46 3.90 24.05
CA LYS A 217 -19.53 4.89 24.29
C LYS A 217 -19.06 6.09 25.12
N ALA A 218 -18.04 5.92 25.96
CA ALA A 218 -17.44 6.99 26.76
C ALA A 218 -16.37 7.80 26.00
N ILE A 219 -15.71 7.21 25.00
CA ILE A 219 -14.64 7.85 24.22
C ILE A 219 -15.19 8.59 22.99
N ARG A 220 -16.38 8.21 22.48
CA ARG A 220 -17.00 8.92 21.36
C ARG A 220 -17.76 10.14 21.89
N PRO A 221 -17.38 11.39 21.57
CA PRO A 221 -18.19 12.55 21.92
C PRO A 221 -19.56 12.47 21.19
N PRO A 222 -20.61 13.09 21.77
CA PRO A 222 -21.95 13.11 21.18
C PRO A 222 -21.99 13.74 19.79
#